data_AF-X1IYX9-F1
#
_entry.id   AF-X1IYX9-F1
#
_cell.length_a   1.000
_cell.length_b   1.000
_cell.length_c   1.000
_cell.angle_alpha   90.00
_cell.angle_beta   90.00
_cell.angle_gamma   90.00
#
_symmetry.space_group_name_H-M   'P 1'
#
loop_
_entity.id
_entity.type
_entity.pdbx_description
1 polymer ?
#
loop_
_entity_poly.entity_id
_entity_poly.type
_entity_poly.pdbx_seq_one_letter_code
_entity_poly.pdbx_strand_id
1 'polypeptide(L)' 'MSKRKEGMSKNRKRFSVTLTTAYVEAMEGLVDVGVYLDLQDVFRDALRQLFRSHRIEPFLQKVSNDASVG' A
#
# COMPACT_ATOMS: atom_id res chain seq x y z
N MET A 1 33.34 5.24 -20.01
CA MET A 1 33.20 4.88 -18.58
C MET A 1 31.80 5.27 -18.12
N SER A 2 30.82 4.37 -18.23
CA SER A 2 29.43 4.65 -17.84
C SER A 2 29.21 4.27 -16.38
N LYS A 3 28.77 5.23 -15.57
CA LYS A 3 28.49 5.02 -14.15
C LYS A 3 27.39 3.97 -13.99
N ARG A 4 27.73 2.85 -13.35
CA ARG A 4 26.80 1.79 -12.93
C ARG A 4 25.72 2.43 -12.07
N LYS A 5 24.45 2.17 -12.37
CA LYS A 5 23.32 2.52 -11.50
C LYS A 5 23.57 1.87 -10.14
N GLU A 6 23.96 2.69 -9.19
CA GLU A 6 24.07 2.35 -7.78
C GLU A 6 22.70 1.85 -7.33
N GLY A 7 22.63 0.58 -6.95
CA GLY A 7 21.41 -0.03 -6.45
C GLY A 7 20.95 0.74 -5.23
N MET A 8 19.85 1.47 -5.36
CA MET A 8 19.20 2.19 -4.27
C MET A 8 18.82 1.16 -3.19
N SER A 9 19.65 1.01 -2.17
CA SER A 9 19.35 0.21 -0.99
C SER A 9 18.14 0.84 -0.31
N LYS A 10 16.95 0.30 -0.57
CA LYS A 10 15.73 0.72 0.11
C LYS A 10 15.89 0.36 1.58
N ASN A 11 16.06 1.37 2.43
CA ASN A 11 15.99 1.24 3.89
C ASN A 11 14.59 0.74 4.29
N ARG A 12 14.37 -0.57 4.17
CA ARG A 12 13.11 -1.23 4.52
C ARG A 12 13.00 -1.28 6.04
N LYS A 13 12.21 -0.36 6.60
CA LYS A 13 11.85 -0.38 8.02
C LYS A 13 10.73 -1.39 8.25
N ARG A 14 10.81 -2.14 9.34
CA ARG A 14 9.75 -3.03 9.82
C ARG A 14 9.08 -2.35 11.01
N PHE A 15 7.76 -2.38 11.01
CA PHE A 15 6.93 -1.89 12.09
C PHE A 15 6.07 -3.05 12.58
N SER A 16 5.90 -3.16 13.89
CA SER A 16 4.93 -4.04 14.51
C SER A 16 3.78 -3.19 15.03
N VAL A 17 2.55 -3.68 14.87
CA VAL A 17 1.35 -3.01 15.35
C VAL A 17 0.50 -4.02 16.12
N THR A 18 -0.12 -3.56 17.19
CA THR A 18 -1.07 -4.37 17.96
C THR A 18 -2.47 -3.94 17.56
N LEU A 19 -3.31 -4.91 17.18
CA LEU A 19 -4.71 -4.71 16.87
C LEU A 19 -5.58 -5.61 17.75
N THR A 20 -6.88 -5.32 17.80
CA THR A 20 -7.83 -6.25 18.43
C THR A 20 -7.96 -7.53 17.62
N THR A 21 -8.24 -8.64 18.29
CA THR A 21 -8.34 -9.97 17.68
C THR A 21 -9.31 -9.99 16.50
N ALA A 22 -10.48 -9.35 16.63
CA ALA A 22 -11.46 -9.29 15.56
C ALA A 22 -10.93 -8.66 14.25
N TYR A 23 -10.04 -7.67 14.33
CA TYR A 23 -9.42 -7.10 13.12
C TYR A 23 -8.36 -8.02 12.53
N VAL A 24 -7.59 -8.71 13.37
CA VAL A 24 -6.59 -9.68 12.90
C VAL A 24 -7.29 -10.81 12.16
N GLU A 25 -8.31 -11.41 12.77
CA GLU A 25 -9.10 -12.50 12.17
C GLU A 25 -9.77 -12.08 10.86
N ALA A 26 -10.34 -10.87 10.80
CA ALA A 26 -10.93 -10.36 9.57
C ALA A 26 -9.91 -10.21 8.44
N MET A 27 -8.69 -9.74 8.75
CA MET A 27 -7.62 -9.60 7.75
C MET A 27 -7.05 -10.95 7.33
N GLU A 28 -6.88 -11.88 8.25
CA GLU A 28 -6.46 -13.26 7.96
C GLU A 28 -7.50 -13.94 7.05
N GLY A 29 -8.79 -13.77 7.33
CA GLY A 29 -9.86 -14.26 6.48
C GLY A 29 -9.77 -13.75 5.04
N LEU A 30 -9.35 -12.49 4.82
CA LEU A 30 -9.15 -11.94 3.46
C LEU A 30 -7.96 -12.58 2.73
N VAL A 31 -6.93 -13.00 3.45
CA VAL A 31 -5.79 -13.74 2.89
C VAL A 31 -6.21 -15.18 2.58
N ASP A 32 -6.95 -15.80 3.49
CA ASP A 32 -7.40 -17.20 3.35
C ASP A 32 -8.32 -17.41 2.13
N VAL A 33 -9.20 -16.45 1.83
CA VAL A 33 -10.03 -16.49 0.62
C VAL A 33 -9.29 -16.06 -0.65
N GLY A 34 -8.01 -15.69 -0.55
CA GLY A 34 -7.15 -15.31 -1.66
C GLY A 34 -7.41 -13.90 -2.22
N VAL A 35 -8.09 -13.02 -1.49
CA VAL A 35 -8.28 -11.61 -1.90
C VAL A 35 -6.96 -10.85 -1.81
N TYR A 36 -6.14 -11.17 -0.80
CA TYR A 36 -4.79 -10.64 -0.65
C TYR A 36 -3.77 -11.80 -0.53
N LEU A 37 -2.54 -11.53 -0.93
CA LEU A 37 -1.45 -12.50 -0.90
C LEU A 37 -0.91 -12.74 0.51
N ASP A 38 -0.79 -11.67 1.29
CA ASP A 38 -0.37 -11.72 2.68
C ASP A 38 -0.99 -10.56 3.49
N LEU A 39 -0.83 -10.62 4.81
CA LEU A 39 -1.30 -9.56 5.71
C LEU A 39 -0.63 -8.21 5.44
N GLN A 40 0.63 -8.17 4.96
CA GLN A 40 1.31 -6.91 4.68
C GLN A 40 0.64 -6.16 3.54
N ASP A 41 0.14 -6.86 2.54
CA ASP A 41 -0.56 -6.29 1.40
C ASP A 41 -1.92 -5.74 1.82
N VAL A 42 -2.66 -6.45 2.70
CA VAL A 42 -3.89 -5.93 3.33
C VAL A 42 -3.61 -4.59 4.03
N PHE A 43 -2.58 -4.56 4.89
CA PHE A 43 -2.21 -3.35 5.64
C PHE A 43 -1.78 -2.20 4.74
N ARG A 44 -0.96 -2.47 3.71
CA ARG A 44 -0.49 -1.43 2.79
C ARG A 44 -1.64 -0.83 2.01
N ASP A 45 -2.60 -1.63 1.58
CA ASP A 45 -3.75 -1.11 0.86
C ASP A 45 -4.67 -0.30 1.77
N ALA A 46 -4.99 -0.81 2.97
CA ALA A 46 -5.76 -0.07 3.96
C ALA A 46 -5.11 1.29 4.31
N LEU A 47 -3.79 1.32 4.52
CA LEU A 47 -3.06 2.57 4.79
C LEU A 47 -3.08 3.52 3.59
N ARG A 48 -2.97 3.02 2.35
CA ARG A 48 -3.10 3.86 1.15
C ARG A 48 -4.50 4.46 1.05
N GLN A 49 -5.54 3.67 1.31
CA GLN A 49 -6.93 4.15 1.31
C GLN A 49 -7.13 5.23 2.38
N LEU A 50 -6.59 5.02 3.58
CA LEU A 50 -6.62 5.99 4.67
C LEU A 50 -5.89 7.29 4.29
N PHE A 51 -4.66 7.20 3.76
CA PHE A 51 -3.92 8.39 3.37
C PHE A 51 -4.57 9.15 2.21
N ARG A 52 -5.22 8.43 1.28
CA ARG A 52 -6.04 9.03 0.22
C ARG A 52 -7.23 9.78 0.79
N SER A 53 -7.97 9.20 1.73
CA SER A 53 -9.15 9.86 2.34
C SER A 53 -8.75 11.12 3.11
N HIS A 54 -7.56 11.13 3.73
CA HIS A 54 -6.99 12.28 4.42
C HIS A 54 -6.20 13.24 3.51
N ARG A 55 -6.17 13.02 2.19
CA ARG A 55 -5.45 13.85 1.20
C ARG A 55 -3.96 14.05 1.52
N ILE A 56 -3.31 13.03 2.08
CA ILE A 56 -1.89 13.06 2.43
C ILE A 56 -1.04 12.76 1.18
N GLU A 57 -0.12 13.65 0.83
CA GLU A 57 0.87 13.40 -0.21
C GLU A 57 1.86 12.29 0.19
N PRO A 58 2.35 11.45 -0.74
CA PRO A 58 2.14 11.45 -2.19
C PRO A 58 0.94 10.57 -2.63
N PHE A 59 0.03 10.21 -1.72
CA PHE A 59 -1.00 9.21 -1.98
C PHE A 59 -2.21 9.75 -2.75
N LEU A 60 -2.25 11.05 -3.03
CA LEU A 60 -3.22 11.67 -3.93
C LEU A 60 -3.09 11.05 -5.33
N GLN A 61 -4.17 10.44 -5.82
CA GLN A 61 -4.23 10.08 -7.23
C GLN A 61 -4.21 11.37 -8.05
N LYS A 62 -3.19 11.53 -8.90
CA LYS A 62 -3.23 12.56 -9.94
C LYS A 62 -4.34 12.14 -10.89
N VAL A 63 -5.49 12.80 -10.81
CA VAL A 63 -6.58 12.60 -11.77
C VAL A 63 -6.05 13.03 -13.13
N SER A 64 -5.58 12.08 -13.93
CA SER A 64 -5.25 12.32 -15.33
C SER A 64 -6.57 12.43 -16.10
N ASN A 65 -7.03 13.67 -16.28
CA ASN A 65 -8.11 14.01 -17.21
C ASN A 65 -7.60 13.77 -18.63
N ASP A 66 -7.75 12.53 -19.13
CA ASP A 66 -7.43 12.17 -20.51
C ASP A 66 -8.61 11.44 -21.17
N ALA A 67 -9.81 11.98 -20.97
CA ALA A 67 -11.00 11.64 -21.73
C ALA A 67 -11.53 12.91 -22.42
N SER A 68 -10.75 13.42 -23.38
CA SER A 68 -11.32 14.16 -24.51
C SER A 68 -11.59 13.14 -25.62
N VAL A 69 -12.85 12.72 -25.76
CA VAL A 69 -13.36 12.23 -27.03
C VAL A 69 -14.66 12.98 -27.29
N GLY A 70 -14.54 14.06 -28.06
CA GLY A 70 -15.60 14.69 -28.83
C GLY A 70 -15.26 14.56 -30.30
#